data_AF-A0A1X0QZ20-F1
#
_entry.id   AF-A0A1X0QZ20-F1
#
_cell.length_a   1.000
_cell.length_b   1.000
_cell.length_c   1.000
_cell.angle_alpha   90.00
_cell.angle_beta   90.00
_cell.angle_gamma   90.00
#
_symmetry.space_group_name_H-M   'P 1'
#
loop_
_entity.id
_entity.type
_entity.pdbx_description
1 polymer ?
#
loop_
_entity_poly.entity_id
_entity_poly.type
_entity_poly.pdbx_seq_one_letter_code
_entity_poly.pdbx_strand_id
1 'polypeptide(L)'
;MTTSKAQETKKASCWTKVLFILTLLSALFVGLDQIKHQWYIFDPVVLQQIAQANIEKYAGKNDTKGMMENIALDLEAKYPGHINLKEEWVFNNAGGAMGSMWVLHGSITEYVIIFGTPVGTEGHTGRFFADDYFIILEGEQWAYSAGQVSREVYKPGEMHLLARGNCQQYKIPEHAWALEYARGWIPTMLPFGFADTFFSTIDFPTLVKTVGIYTRLIVSELLQGKI
;
A
#
# COMPACT_ATOMS: atom_id res chain seq x y z
N MET A 1 22.38 50.05 50.87
CA MET A 1 21.47 48.89 50.78
C MET A 1 21.24 48.59 49.31
N THR A 2 22.00 47.63 48.77
CA THR A 2 21.98 47.23 47.36
C THR A 2 20.92 46.16 47.16
N THR A 3 19.92 46.46 46.33
CA THR A 3 18.87 45.54 45.90
C THR A 3 19.42 44.59 44.84
N SER A 4 19.68 43.34 45.22
CA SER A 4 19.92 42.25 44.29
C SER A 4 18.57 41.77 43.72
N LYS A 5 18.25 42.16 42.49
CA LYS A 5 17.15 41.54 41.73
C LYS A 5 17.67 40.19 41.21
N ALA A 6 17.26 39.12 41.86
CA ALA A 6 17.43 37.77 41.34
C ALA A 6 16.75 37.67 39.97
N GLN A 7 17.53 37.36 38.95
CA GLN A 7 17.08 37.15 37.59
C GLN A 7 16.42 35.76 37.53
N GLU A 8 15.10 35.70 37.66
CA GLU A 8 14.33 34.47 37.46
C GLU A 8 14.51 33.99 36.02
N THR A 9 15.36 32.99 35.81
CA THR A 9 15.37 32.20 34.59
C THR A 9 14.04 31.45 34.49
N LYS A 10 13.09 31.99 33.70
CA LYS A 10 11.85 31.29 33.33
C LYS A 10 12.19 29.97 32.63
N LYS A 11 12.17 28.87 33.38
CA LYS A 11 12.26 27.51 32.85
C LYS A 11 11.12 27.34 31.84
N ALA A 12 11.46 27.08 30.57
CA ALA A 12 10.45 26.77 29.57
C ALA A 12 9.56 25.62 30.08
N SER A 13 8.25 25.87 30.13
CA SER A 13 7.26 24.88 30.58
C SER A 13 7.41 23.60 29.77
N CYS A 14 7.19 22.44 30.41
CA CYS A 14 7.18 21.13 29.76
C CYS A 14 6.30 21.15 28.48
N TRP A 15 5.16 21.85 28.55
CA TRP A 15 4.26 22.06 27.42
C TRP A 15 4.89 22.83 26.26
N THR A 16 5.70 23.86 26.52
CA THR A 16 6.40 24.60 25.48
C THR A 16 7.42 23.71 24.75
N LYS A 17 8.11 22.82 25.48
CA LYS A 17 9.04 21.85 24.87
C LYS A 17 8.32 20.81 24.03
N VAL A 18 7.21 20.28 24.52
CA VAL A 18 6.37 19.32 23.77
C VAL A 18 5.84 19.95 22.49
N LEU A 19 5.26 21.15 22.58
CA LEU A 19 4.75 21.87 21.41
C LEU A 19 5.87 22.15 20.39
N PHE A 20 7.06 22.54 20.86
CA PHE A 20 8.20 22.75 19.99
C PHE A 20 8.63 21.48 19.26
N ILE A 21 8.74 20.35 19.96
CA ILE A 21 9.09 19.06 19.37
C ILE A 21 8.03 18.63 18.34
N LEU A 22 6.74 18.74 18.68
CA LEU A 22 5.66 18.42 17.76
C LEU A 22 5.71 19.29 16.51
N THR A 23 5.97 20.59 16.67
CA THR A 23 6.12 21.51 15.53
C THR A 23 7.28 21.10 14.63
N LEU A 24 8.42 20.74 15.19
CA LEU A 24 9.58 20.27 14.42
C LEU A 24 9.28 18.96 13.69
N LEU A 25 8.64 18.00 14.35
CA LEU A 25 8.27 16.72 13.73
C LEU A 25 7.25 16.92 12.61
N SER A 26 6.25 17.79 12.81
CA SER A 26 5.28 18.14 11.77
C SER A 26 5.95 18.84 10.59
N ALA A 27 6.84 19.80 10.84
CA ALA A 27 7.58 20.49 9.78
C ALA A 27 8.47 19.52 8.99
N LEU A 28 9.16 18.60 9.66
CA LEU A 28 9.96 17.55 9.03
C LEU A 28 9.07 16.63 8.18
N PHE A 29 7.95 16.15 8.73
CA PHE A 29 7.03 15.30 8.00
C PHE A 29 6.48 15.98 6.75
N VAL A 30 6.04 17.24 6.85
CA VAL A 30 5.56 18.02 5.69
C VAL A 30 6.67 18.20 4.66
N GLY A 31 7.91 18.49 5.10
CA GLY A 31 9.06 18.61 4.20
C GLY A 31 9.36 17.30 3.46
N LEU A 32 9.40 16.18 4.16
CA LEU A 32 9.60 14.85 3.56
C LEU A 32 8.43 14.48 2.62
N ASP A 33 7.20 14.79 3.01
CA ASP A 33 6.01 14.50 2.21
C ASP A 33 6.00 15.25 0.86
N GLN A 34 6.62 16.43 0.79
CA GLN A 34 6.77 17.19 -0.46
C GLN A 34 7.78 16.55 -1.43
N ILE A 35 8.83 15.93 -0.91
CA ILE A 35 9.92 15.36 -1.73
C ILE A 35 9.84 13.85 -1.93
N LYS A 36 8.89 13.16 -1.27
CA LYS A 36 8.80 11.68 -1.30
C LYS A 36 8.74 11.07 -2.69
N HIS A 37 8.20 11.81 -3.66
CA HIS A 37 8.13 11.38 -5.05
C HIS A 37 9.49 11.11 -5.70
N GLN A 38 10.57 11.66 -5.14
CA GLN A 38 11.94 11.39 -5.59
C GLN A 38 12.42 9.97 -5.25
N TRP A 39 11.75 9.30 -4.31
CA TRP A 39 12.08 7.93 -3.93
C TRP A 39 11.31 6.89 -4.73
N TYR A 40 10.28 7.32 -5.48
CA TYR A 40 9.47 6.41 -6.27
C TYR A 40 10.28 5.73 -7.37
N ILE A 41 10.09 4.42 -7.49
CA ILE A 41 10.71 3.53 -8.46
C ILE A 41 9.74 3.26 -9.60
N PHE A 42 8.45 3.11 -9.29
CA PHE A 42 7.47 2.61 -10.23
C PHE A 42 6.64 3.73 -10.87
N ASP A 43 6.31 3.54 -12.14
CA ASP A 43 5.33 4.37 -12.85
C ASP A 43 4.02 3.58 -13.01
N PRO A 44 2.88 4.06 -12.47
CA PRO A 44 1.60 3.35 -12.55
C PRO A 44 1.16 3.11 -14.00
N VAL A 45 1.53 3.97 -14.96
CA VAL A 45 1.21 3.78 -16.38
C VAL A 45 2.00 2.60 -16.94
N VAL A 46 3.26 2.45 -16.56
CA VAL A 46 4.09 1.32 -16.98
C VAL A 46 3.58 0.01 -16.36
N LEU A 47 3.17 0.04 -15.09
CA LEU A 47 2.54 -1.12 -14.44
C LEU A 47 1.27 -1.56 -15.19
N GLN A 48 0.42 -0.60 -15.56
CA GLN A 48 -0.79 -0.89 -16.33
C GLN A 48 -0.48 -1.47 -17.71
N GLN A 49 0.53 -0.96 -18.41
CA GLN A 49 0.97 -1.49 -19.70
C GLN A 49 1.48 -2.94 -19.59
N ILE A 50 2.26 -3.25 -18.55
CA ILE A 50 2.74 -4.62 -18.30
C ILE A 50 1.56 -5.56 -18.01
N ALA A 51 0.61 -5.12 -17.19
CA ALA A 51 -0.61 -5.88 -16.91
C ALA A 51 -1.41 -6.16 -18.19
N GLN A 52 -1.69 -5.13 -19.00
CA GLN A 52 -2.43 -5.26 -20.26
C GLN A 52 -1.73 -6.20 -21.25
N ALA A 53 -0.41 -6.06 -21.42
CA ALA A 53 0.37 -6.96 -22.28
C ALA A 53 0.30 -8.42 -21.82
N ASN A 54 0.28 -8.66 -20.50
CA ASN A 54 0.14 -10.00 -19.93
C ASN A 54 -1.28 -10.55 -20.11
N ILE A 55 -2.32 -9.74 -19.92
CA ILE A 55 -3.71 -10.12 -20.20
C ILE A 55 -3.85 -10.57 -21.66
N GLU A 56 -3.29 -9.81 -22.61
CA GLU A 56 -3.29 -10.17 -24.03
C GLU A 56 -2.51 -11.47 -24.30
N LYS A 57 -1.30 -11.60 -23.72
CA LYS A 57 -0.44 -12.78 -23.88
C LYS A 57 -1.08 -14.05 -23.33
N TYR A 58 -1.92 -13.94 -22.30
CA TYR A 58 -2.60 -15.07 -21.65
C TYR A 58 -4.07 -15.22 -22.05
N ALA A 59 -4.57 -14.39 -22.96
CA ALA A 59 -5.94 -14.45 -23.45
C ALA A 59 -6.28 -15.87 -23.98
N GLY A 60 -7.36 -16.45 -23.47
CA GLY A 60 -7.84 -17.78 -23.86
C GLY A 60 -7.05 -18.96 -23.30
N LYS A 61 -5.98 -18.75 -22.52
CA LYS A 61 -5.18 -19.83 -21.92
C LYS A 61 -5.76 -20.37 -20.61
N ASN A 62 -6.67 -19.63 -19.98
CA ASN A 62 -7.25 -19.97 -18.67
C ASN A 62 -6.16 -20.28 -17.61
N ASP A 63 -5.10 -19.47 -17.60
CA ASP A 63 -3.90 -19.64 -16.77
C ASP A 63 -3.54 -18.34 -16.05
N THR A 64 -4.37 -17.96 -15.07
CA THR A 64 -4.17 -16.74 -14.27
C THR A 64 -2.90 -16.83 -13.44
N LYS A 65 -2.56 -18.01 -12.90
CA LYS A 65 -1.32 -18.19 -12.12
C LYS A 65 -0.09 -17.92 -12.98
N GLY A 66 -0.01 -18.52 -14.17
CA GLY A 66 1.08 -18.27 -15.10
C GLY A 66 1.15 -16.81 -15.56
N MET A 67 0.00 -16.14 -15.71
CA MET A 67 -0.03 -14.70 -16.00
C MET A 67 0.59 -13.88 -14.86
N MET A 68 0.21 -14.13 -13.61
CA MET A 68 0.75 -13.43 -12.44
C MET A 68 2.26 -13.68 -12.27
N GLU A 69 2.72 -14.91 -12.50
CA GLU A 69 4.15 -15.25 -12.51
C GLU A 69 4.91 -14.51 -13.62
N ASN A 70 4.36 -14.43 -14.83
CA ASN A 70 5.01 -13.71 -15.92
C ASN A 70 5.00 -12.19 -15.71
N ILE A 71 3.97 -11.63 -15.07
CA ILE A 71 3.98 -10.22 -14.63
C ILE A 71 5.15 -9.96 -13.69
N ALA A 72 5.40 -10.83 -12.71
CA ALA A 72 6.55 -10.68 -11.81
C ALA A 72 7.89 -10.69 -12.58
N LEU A 73 8.03 -11.56 -13.59
CA LEU A 73 9.22 -11.61 -14.44
C LEU A 73 9.38 -10.37 -15.32
N ASP A 74 8.29 -9.89 -15.94
CA ASP A 74 8.31 -8.69 -16.78
C ASP A 74 8.60 -7.43 -15.94
N LEU A 75 8.11 -7.38 -14.70
CA LEU A 75 8.44 -6.33 -13.74
C LEU A 75 9.92 -6.37 -13.35
N GLU A 76 10.49 -7.54 -13.07
CA GLU A 76 11.92 -7.65 -12.76
C GLU A 76 12.78 -7.25 -13.97
N ALA A 77 12.38 -7.61 -15.18
CA ALA A 77 13.07 -7.17 -16.39
C ALA A 77 13.02 -5.64 -16.57
N LYS A 78 11.92 -4.99 -16.16
CA LYS A 78 11.73 -3.54 -16.25
C LYS A 78 12.40 -2.77 -15.10
N TYR A 79 12.40 -3.34 -13.90
CA TYR A 79 12.88 -2.75 -12.64
C TYR A 79 13.84 -3.72 -11.93
N PRO A 80 15.01 -4.02 -12.53
CA PRO A 80 15.89 -5.07 -12.05
C PRO A 80 16.39 -4.80 -10.63
N GLY A 81 16.32 -5.82 -9.77
CA GLY A 81 16.73 -5.74 -8.37
C GLY A 81 15.68 -5.18 -7.40
N HIS A 82 14.50 -4.80 -7.90
CA HIS A 82 13.41 -4.25 -7.09
C HIS A 82 12.19 -5.19 -6.95
N ILE A 83 12.23 -6.36 -7.59
CA ILE A 83 11.13 -7.34 -7.54
C ILE A 83 11.54 -8.62 -6.82
N ASN A 84 10.73 -9.01 -5.84
CA ASN A 84 10.80 -10.27 -5.15
C ASN A 84 10.11 -11.38 -5.96
N LEU A 85 10.90 -12.11 -6.73
CA LEU A 85 10.42 -13.27 -7.49
C LEU A 85 10.08 -14.49 -6.62
N LYS A 86 10.41 -14.47 -5.32
CA LYS A 86 10.03 -15.56 -4.41
C LYS A 86 8.53 -15.50 -4.14
N GLU A 87 7.79 -16.46 -4.68
CA GLU A 87 6.35 -16.63 -4.47
C GLU A 87 6.04 -16.99 -3.01
N GLU A 88 5.53 -16.00 -2.26
CA GLU A 88 5.14 -16.17 -0.85
C GLU A 88 3.75 -15.57 -0.60
N TRP A 89 2.72 -16.40 -0.70
CA TRP A 89 1.33 -16.00 -0.46
C TRP A 89 1.00 -15.87 1.02
N VAL A 90 0.24 -14.83 1.37
CA VAL A 90 -0.34 -14.62 2.69
C VAL A 90 -1.78 -14.15 2.54
N PHE A 91 -2.63 -14.48 3.51
CA PHE A 91 -3.93 -13.83 3.60
C PHE A 91 -3.77 -12.38 4.03
N ASN A 92 -4.66 -11.53 3.53
CA ASN A 92 -4.80 -10.14 3.93
C ASN A 92 -6.26 -9.91 4.36
N ASN A 93 -6.45 -9.50 5.61
CA ASN A 93 -7.75 -9.17 6.19
C ASN A 93 -7.71 -7.71 6.64
N ALA A 94 -8.51 -6.86 6.00
CA ALA A 94 -8.57 -5.44 6.31
C ALA A 94 -9.90 -4.82 5.85
N GLY A 95 -10.46 -3.92 6.68
CA GLY A 95 -11.69 -3.20 6.35
C GLY A 95 -12.92 -4.09 6.15
N GLY A 96 -12.92 -5.30 6.73
CA GLY A 96 -13.96 -6.32 6.53
C GLY A 96 -13.76 -7.19 5.29
N ALA A 97 -12.80 -6.85 4.42
CA ALA A 97 -12.46 -7.65 3.25
C ALA A 97 -11.37 -8.68 3.56
N MET A 98 -11.32 -9.72 2.75
CA MET A 98 -10.33 -10.79 2.80
C MET A 98 -9.89 -11.16 1.39
N GLY A 99 -8.58 -11.25 1.20
CA GLY A 99 -7.98 -11.77 -0.02
C GLY A 99 -6.64 -12.44 0.25
N SER A 100 -5.97 -12.86 -0.81
CA SER A 100 -4.63 -13.40 -0.81
C SER A 100 -3.70 -12.43 -1.51
N MET A 101 -2.53 -12.18 -0.94
CA MET A 101 -1.53 -11.33 -1.54
C MET A 101 -0.17 -12.02 -1.71
N TRP A 102 0.50 -11.69 -2.80
CA TRP A 102 1.91 -11.96 -3.03
C TRP A 102 2.65 -10.63 -3.17
N VAL A 103 3.57 -10.38 -2.23
CA VAL A 103 4.34 -9.14 -2.18
C VAL A 103 5.53 -9.19 -3.15
N LEU A 104 5.42 -8.42 -4.24
CA LEU A 104 6.45 -8.28 -5.27
C LEU A 104 7.47 -7.20 -4.89
N HIS A 105 7.04 -6.10 -4.27
CA HIS A 105 7.92 -5.04 -3.80
C HIS A 105 7.40 -4.45 -2.48
N GLY A 106 8.31 -4.00 -1.63
CA GLY A 106 7.95 -3.26 -0.41
C GLY A 106 9.07 -2.35 0.06
N SER A 107 8.75 -1.06 0.19
CA SER A 107 9.60 -0.01 0.76
C SER A 107 8.80 0.81 1.79
N ILE A 108 9.39 1.87 2.34
CA ILE A 108 8.70 2.84 3.20
C ILE A 108 7.71 3.66 2.37
N THR A 109 7.99 3.89 1.08
CA THR A 109 7.13 4.75 0.25
C THR A 109 6.32 4.05 -0.84
N GLU A 110 6.62 2.81 -1.18
CA GLU A 110 5.93 2.05 -2.22
C GLU A 110 5.72 0.59 -1.83
N TYR A 111 4.66 -0.03 -2.36
CA TYR A 111 4.60 -1.48 -2.51
C TYR A 111 4.01 -1.84 -3.85
N VAL A 112 4.37 -3.03 -4.35
CA VAL A 112 3.71 -3.67 -5.48
C VAL A 112 3.32 -5.07 -5.02
N ILE A 113 2.05 -5.43 -5.14
CA ILE A 113 1.56 -6.76 -4.79
C ILE A 113 0.66 -7.30 -5.89
N ILE A 114 0.57 -8.61 -5.97
CA ILE A 114 -0.58 -9.26 -6.60
C ILE A 114 -1.59 -9.52 -5.49
N PHE A 115 -2.80 -9.00 -5.63
CA PHE A 115 -3.89 -9.22 -4.68
C PHE A 115 -5.10 -9.81 -5.39
N GLY A 116 -5.82 -10.70 -4.73
CA GLY A 116 -7.08 -11.19 -5.26
C GLY A 116 -7.77 -12.19 -4.37
N THR A 117 -8.89 -12.69 -4.86
CA THR A 117 -9.69 -13.71 -4.19
C THR A 117 -10.39 -14.58 -5.23
N PRO A 118 -10.40 -15.92 -5.07
CA PRO A 118 -11.17 -16.82 -5.92
C PRO A 118 -12.64 -16.96 -5.49
N VAL A 119 -13.06 -16.32 -4.37
CA VAL A 119 -14.40 -16.51 -3.77
C VAL A 119 -15.13 -15.20 -3.45
N GLY A 120 -14.58 -14.07 -3.90
CA GLY A 120 -15.16 -12.75 -3.71
C GLY A 120 -14.83 -12.15 -2.36
N THR A 121 -15.06 -10.84 -2.24
CA THR A 121 -14.88 -10.07 -1.00
C THR A 121 -15.54 -8.70 -1.09
N GLU A 122 -15.83 -8.05 0.03
CA GLU A 122 -16.23 -6.65 0.05
C GLU A 122 -15.81 -5.98 1.36
N GLY A 123 -15.57 -4.67 1.32
CA GLY A 123 -15.15 -3.96 2.51
C GLY A 123 -14.89 -2.48 2.28
N HIS A 124 -14.45 -1.83 3.34
CA HIS A 124 -13.97 -0.46 3.32
C HIS A 124 -12.55 -0.43 2.76
N THR A 125 -12.24 0.47 1.82
CA THR A 125 -10.90 0.53 1.21
C THR A 125 -9.80 1.02 2.16
N GLY A 126 -10.18 1.71 3.23
CA GLY A 126 -9.27 2.45 4.10
C GLY A 126 -9.12 3.91 3.66
N ARG A 127 -8.39 4.69 4.46
CA ARG A 127 -8.06 6.08 4.16
C ARG A 127 -6.58 6.30 4.45
N PHE A 128 -5.80 6.46 3.39
CA PHE A 128 -4.35 6.36 3.48
C PHE A 128 -3.64 7.68 3.18
N PHE A 129 -2.40 7.80 3.66
CA PHE A 129 -1.45 8.84 3.24
C PHE A 129 -0.69 8.43 1.95
N ALA A 130 -1.33 7.62 1.11
CA ALA A 130 -0.81 7.08 -0.13
C ALA A 130 -1.92 7.07 -1.19
N ASP A 131 -1.51 7.22 -2.46
CA ASP A 131 -2.34 6.83 -3.59
C ASP A 131 -2.25 5.32 -3.76
N ASP A 132 -3.36 4.68 -4.08
CA ASP A 132 -3.45 3.24 -4.29
C ASP A 132 -4.08 2.95 -5.66
N TYR A 133 -3.40 2.13 -6.45
CA TYR A 133 -3.70 1.81 -7.84
C TYR A 133 -4.00 0.32 -7.97
N PHE A 134 -5.23 0.00 -8.32
CA PHE A 134 -5.68 -1.37 -8.58
C PHE A 134 -5.82 -1.60 -10.09
N ILE A 135 -4.92 -2.37 -10.68
CA ILE A 135 -4.99 -2.74 -12.10
C ILE A 135 -5.57 -4.15 -12.20
N ILE A 136 -6.80 -4.27 -12.72
CA ILE A 136 -7.51 -5.55 -12.75
C ILE A 136 -6.87 -6.47 -13.80
N LEU A 137 -6.53 -7.69 -13.39
CA LEU A 137 -5.94 -8.73 -14.25
C LEU A 137 -7.00 -9.74 -14.71
N GLU A 138 -7.90 -10.11 -13.81
CA GLU A 138 -9.00 -11.04 -14.05
C GLU A 138 -10.19 -10.66 -13.16
N GLY A 139 -11.41 -10.95 -13.63
CA GLY A 139 -12.65 -10.67 -12.90
C GLY A 139 -13.04 -9.19 -12.96
N GLU A 140 -13.80 -8.73 -11.96
CA GLU A 140 -14.23 -7.34 -11.86
C GLU A 140 -14.07 -6.82 -10.42
N GLN A 141 -13.80 -5.52 -10.31
CA GLN A 141 -13.92 -4.79 -9.07
C GLN A 141 -15.02 -3.75 -9.18
N TRP A 142 -15.88 -3.69 -8.18
CA TRP A 142 -16.89 -2.65 -8.04
C TRP A 142 -16.49 -1.70 -6.92
N ALA A 143 -16.76 -0.41 -7.08
CA ALA A 143 -16.51 0.57 -6.04
C ALA A 143 -17.59 1.65 -6.02
N TYR A 144 -17.77 2.29 -4.86
CA TYR A 144 -18.52 3.53 -4.77
C TYR A 144 -18.11 4.34 -3.54
N SER A 145 -18.26 5.64 -3.65
CA SER A 145 -18.04 6.63 -2.60
C SER A 145 -19.34 6.92 -1.86
N ALA A 146 -19.26 7.28 -0.59
CA ALA A 146 -20.43 7.63 0.21
C ALA A 146 -21.29 8.72 -0.50
N GLY A 147 -22.58 8.44 -0.69
CA GLY A 147 -23.52 9.32 -1.37
C GLY A 147 -23.69 9.08 -2.87
N GLN A 148 -22.82 8.30 -3.53
CA GLN A 148 -23.07 7.84 -4.89
C GLN A 148 -24.19 6.79 -4.90
N VAL A 149 -25.12 6.92 -5.85
CA VAL A 149 -26.26 5.98 -6.02
C VAL A 149 -26.00 4.88 -7.03
N SER A 150 -24.95 5.04 -7.84
CA SER A 150 -24.49 4.07 -8.84
C SER A 150 -23.05 3.68 -8.55
N ARG A 151 -22.73 2.39 -8.73
CA ARG A 151 -21.37 1.87 -8.59
C ARG A 151 -20.53 2.12 -9.82
N GLU A 152 -19.23 2.26 -9.60
CA GLU A 152 -18.18 2.13 -10.60
C GLU A 152 -17.87 0.64 -10.79
N VAL A 153 -17.48 0.26 -12.01
CA VAL A 153 -17.08 -1.11 -12.36
C VAL A 153 -15.77 -1.03 -13.13
N TYR A 154 -14.76 -1.73 -12.63
CA TYR A 154 -13.44 -1.83 -13.22
C TYR A 154 -13.22 -3.27 -13.72
N LYS A 155 -12.80 -3.38 -14.98
CA LYS A 155 -12.64 -4.63 -15.75
C LYS A 155 -11.17 -4.92 -16.05
N PRO A 156 -10.82 -6.13 -16.54
CA PRO A 156 -9.44 -6.48 -16.84
C PRO A 156 -8.76 -5.45 -17.76
N GLY A 157 -7.57 -4.99 -17.36
CA GLY A 157 -6.78 -3.96 -18.03
C GLY A 157 -7.10 -2.53 -17.59
N GLU A 158 -8.22 -2.30 -16.90
CA GLU A 158 -8.57 -0.99 -16.32
C GLU A 158 -7.86 -0.79 -14.97
N MET A 159 -7.64 0.48 -14.63
CA MET A 159 -6.96 0.89 -13.40
C MET A 159 -7.90 1.73 -12.55
N HIS A 160 -8.21 1.24 -11.36
CA HIS A 160 -8.88 2.01 -10.31
C HIS A 160 -7.84 2.78 -9.51
N LEU A 161 -8.02 4.09 -9.35
CA LEU A 161 -7.20 4.92 -8.47
C LEU A 161 -8.02 5.32 -7.24
N LEU A 162 -7.60 4.84 -6.08
CA LEU A 162 -7.99 5.40 -4.80
C LEU A 162 -6.99 6.49 -4.40
N ALA A 163 -7.35 7.74 -4.68
CA ALA A 163 -6.48 8.87 -4.36
C ALA A 163 -6.27 9.03 -2.85
N ARG A 164 -5.08 9.52 -2.48
CA ARG A 164 -4.69 9.80 -1.11
C ARG A 164 -5.76 10.56 -0.34
N GLY A 165 -6.03 10.05 0.86
CA GLY A 165 -7.00 10.65 1.76
C GLY A 165 -8.45 10.40 1.38
N ASN A 166 -8.77 9.71 0.28
CA ASN A 166 -10.13 9.26 -0.02
C ASN A 166 -10.42 7.87 0.56
N CYS A 167 -11.70 7.47 0.54
CA CYS A 167 -12.14 6.11 0.85
C CYS A 167 -13.38 5.76 0.03
N GLN A 168 -13.56 4.48 -0.24
CA GLN A 168 -14.74 3.91 -0.90
C GLN A 168 -15.15 2.62 -0.17
N GLN A 169 -16.34 2.12 -0.47
CA GLN A 169 -16.58 0.68 -0.35
C GLN A 169 -16.16 0.06 -1.68
N TYR A 170 -15.48 -1.09 -1.61
CA TYR A 170 -15.19 -1.90 -2.78
C TYR A 170 -15.76 -3.31 -2.62
N LYS A 171 -15.93 -3.99 -3.75
CA LYS A 171 -16.38 -5.37 -3.83
C LYS A 171 -15.73 -6.08 -5.00
N ILE A 172 -15.25 -7.30 -4.76
CA ILE A 172 -15.01 -8.32 -5.78
C ILE A 172 -16.18 -9.30 -5.68
N PRO A 173 -17.10 -9.35 -6.66
CA PRO A 173 -18.36 -10.05 -6.50
C PRO A 173 -18.23 -11.58 -6.43
N GLU A 174 -17.40 -12.18 -7.29
CA GLU A 174 -17.24 -13.63 -7.40
C GLU A 174 -15.78 -14.06 -7.30
N HIS A 175 -14.93 -13.49 -8.15
CA HIS A 175 -13.48 -13.65 -8.13
C HIS A 175 -12.85 -12.48 -8.85
N ALA A 176 -11.63 -12.11 -8.46
CA ALA A 176 -10.79 -11.19 -9.21
C ALA A 176 -9.34 -11.28 -8.74
N TRP A 177 -8.43 -10.92 -9.63
CA TRP A 177 -7.01 -10.74 -9.36
C TRP A 177 -6.58 -9.40 -9.93
N ALA A 178 -5.71 -8.69 -9.20
CA ALA A 178 -5.22 -7.38 -9.56
C ALA A 178 -3.71 -7.27 -9.29
N LEU A 179 -3.04 -6.48 -10.12
CA LEU A 179 -1.75 -5.90 -9.80
C LEU A 179 -2.02 -4.60 -9.04
N GLU A 180 -1.67 -4.58 -7.77
CA GLU A 180 -1.90 -3.46 -6.87
C GLU A 180 -0.58 -2.75 -6.59
N TYR A 181 -0.62 -1.42 -6.67
CA TYR A 181 0.51 -0.56 -6.43
C TYR A 181 0.08 0.62 -5.56
N ALA A 182 0.76 0.84 -4.44
CA ALA A 182 0.57 2.04 -3.66
C ALA A 182 1.85 2.86 -3.58
N ARG A 183 1.69 4.19 -3.53
CA ARG A 183 2.79 5.15 -3.34
C ARG A 183 2.41 6.26 -2.37
N GLY A 184 3.27 6.52 -1.39
CA GLY A 184 2.98 7.44 -0.29
C GLY A 184 3.77 7.10 0.97
N TRP A 185 3.10 7.05 2.12
CA TRP A 185 3.70 6.59 3.37
C TRP A 185 3.13 5.23 3.77
N ILE A 186 3.70 4.14 3.25
CA ILE A 186 3.12 2.80 3.41
C ILE A 186 3.01 2.36 4.87
N PRO A 187 3.96 2.62 5.78
CA PRO A 187 3.83 2.24 7.19
C PRO A 187 2.56 2.80 7.87
N THR A 188 2.01 3.90 7.37
CA THR A 188 0.76 4.48 7.89
C THR A 188 -0.49 3.67 7.53
N MET A 189 -0.39 2.76 6.56
CA MET A 189 -1.45 1.85 6.14
C MET A 189 -1.55 0.61 7.05
N LEU A 190 -0.45 0.22 7.71
CA LEU A 190 -0.37 -1.00 8.53
C LEU A 190 -1.40 -1.07 9.68
N PRO A 191 -1.73 0.02 10.40
CA PRO A 191 -2.78 -0.05 11.43
C PRO A 191 -4.13 -0.51 10.87
N PHE A 192 -4.47 -0.06 9.66
CA PHE A 192 -5.67 -0.53 8.97
C PHE A 192 -5.49 -1.96 8.45
N GLY A 193 -4.34 -2.25 7.80
CA GLY A 193 -4.03 -3.56 7.23
C GLY A 193 -3.94 -4.71 8.24
N PHE A 194 -3.78 -4.42 9.53
CA PHE A 194 -3.75 -5.42 10.60
C PHE A 194 -4.91 -5.32 11.59
N ALA A 195 -5.80 -4.34 11.47
CA ALA A 195 -6.92 -4.16 12.41
C ALA A 195 -7.78 -5.42 12.50
N ASP A 196 -8.19 -5.99 11.37
CA ASP A 196 -8.99 -7.22 11.37
C ASP A 196 -8.19 -8.44 11.83
N THR A 197 -6.88 -8.47 11.62
CA THR A 197 -6.04 -9.52 12.22
C THR A 197 -6.06 -9.46 13.75
N PHE A 198 -5.93 -8.28 14.34
CA PHE A 198 -5.92 -8.12 15.80
C PHE A 198 -7.30 -8.24 16.45
N PHE A 199 -8.36 -7.80 15.75
CA PHE A 199 -9.68 -7.63 16.34
C PHE A 199 -10.76 -8.53 15.73
N SER A 200 -10.44 -9.35 14.72
CA SER A 200 -11.37 -10.29 14.09
C SER A 200 -10.79 -11.70 13.96
N THR A 201 -9.80 -11.92 13.10
CA THR A 201 -9.33 -13.27 12.75
C THR A 201 -8.37 -13.89 13.77
N ILE A 202 -7.58 -13.06 14.47
CA ILE A 202 -6.56 -13.49 15.43
C ILE A 202 -5.50 -14.41 14.76
N ASP A 203 -5.29 -14.25 13.45
CA ASP A 203 -4.33 -15.04 12.67
C ASP A 203 -2.90 -14.47 12.81
N PHE A 204 -2.31 -14.67 13.99
CA PHE A 204 -0.93 -14.26 14.27
C PHE A 204 0.14 -14.97 13.40
N PRO A 205 -0.01 -16.24 13.02
CA PRO A 205 0.90 -16.86 12.05
C PRO A 205 0.99 -16.07 10.74
N THR A 206 -0.16 -15.66 10.17
CA THR A 206 -0.19 -14.81 8.97
C THR A 206 0.44 -13.45 9.24
N LEU A 207 0.15 -12.81 10.39
CA LEU A 207 0.78 -11.54 10.78
C LEU A 207 2.31 -11.63 10.77
N VAL A 208 2.88 -12.63 11.45
CA VAL A 208 4.33 -12.81 11.55
C VAL A 208 4.95 -13.04 10.17
N LYS A 209 4.30 -13.85 9.32
CA LYS A 209 4.75 -14.10 7.96
C LYS A 209 4.74 -12.81 7.13
N THR A 210 3.64 -12.05 7.17
CA THR A 210 3.50 -10.78 6.44
C THR A 210 4.55 -9.75 6.89
N VAL A 211 4.73 -9.56 8.19
CA VAL A 211 5.74 -8.64 8.74
C VAL A 211 7.15 -9.08 8.34
N GLY A 212 7.45 -10.39 8.39
CA GLY A 212 8.74 -10.94 8.01
C GLY A 212 9.07 -10.72 6.52
N ILE A 213 8.10 -10.95 5.63
CA ILE A 213 8.24 -10.67 4.20
C ILE A 213 8.47 -9.18 3.99
N TYR A 214 7.59 -8.32 4.50
CA TYR A 214 7.65 -6.88 4.24
C TYR A 214 8.92 -6.24 4.79
N THR A 215 9.35 -6.63 6.00
CA THR A 215 10.60 -6.13 6.62
C THR A 215 11.82 -6.53 5.78
N ARG A 216 11.87 -7.76 5.28
CA ARG A 216 12.96 -8.22 4.42
C ARG A 216 13.07 -7.37 3.15
N LEU A 217 11.93 -7.04 2.53
CA LEU A 217 11.89 -6.21 1.33
C LEU A 217 12.29 -4.77 1.62
N ILE A 218 11.76 -4.14 2.67
CA ILE A 218 12.16 -2.79 3.09
C ILE A 218 13.67 -2.72 3.30
N VAL A 219 14.25 -3.69 4.02
CA VAL A 219 15.69 -3.72 4.28
C VAL A 219 16.48 -3.83 2.96
N SER A 220 16.01 -4.64 2.01
CA SER A 220 16.63 -4.77 0.69
C SER A 220 16.64 -3.44 -0.06
N GLU A 221 15.53 -2.70 -0.05
CA GLU A 221 15.42 -1.40 -0.71
C GLU A 221 16.25 -0.31 -0.03
N LEU A 222 16.26 -0.28 1.31
CA LEU A 222 17.11 0.63 2.07
C LEU A 222 18.60 0.42 1.78
N LEU A 223 19.05 -0.83 1.62
CA LEU A 223 20.43 -1.15 1.24
C LEU A 223 20.78 -0.68 -0.19
N GLN A 224 19.78 -0.49 -1.04
CA GLN A 224 19.92 0.08 -2.39
C GLN A 224 19.75 1.61 -2.40
N GLY A 225 19.54 2.25 -1.25
CA GLY A 225 19.33 3.69 -1.12
C GLY A 225 17.93 4.15 -1.48
N LYS A 226 16.95 3.24 -1.51
CA LYS A 226 15.54 3.52 -1.74
C LYS A 226 14.80 3.58 -0.40
N ILE A 227 13.91 4.56 -0.29
CA ILE A 227 13.11 4.81 0.91
C ILE A 227 11.71 4.31 0.66
#